data_AF-A0A5J4U6R8-F1
#
_entry.id   AF-A0A5J4U6R8-F1
#
_cell.length_a   1.000
_cell.length_b   1.000
_cell.length_c   1.000
_cell.angle_alpha   90.00
_cell.angle_beta   90.00
_cell.angle_gamma   90.00
#
_symmetry.space_group_name_H-M   'P 1'
#
loop_
_entity.id
_entity.type
_entity.pdbx_description
1 polymer ?
#
loop_
_entity_poly.entity_id
_entity_poly.type
_entity_poly.pdbx_seq_one_letter_code
_entity_poly.pdbx_strand_id
1 'polypeptide(L)'
;MCESLFDKLSQSCIPANKHDYCFFMGDLNLDMRMEMQRKDIERGLLCGKLERLLSFDELNMERYQGGSFDEFEEMRITWCPSYRFNSQDATICMV
;
A
#
# COMPACT_ATOMS: atom_id res chain seq x y z
N MET A 1 -15.91 -16.44 8.48
CA MET A 1 -15.68 -16.06 7.08
C MET A 1 -15.86 -14.55 7.05
N CYS A 2 -14.75 -13.79 7.04
CA CYS A 2 -14.81 -12.34 6.94
C CYS A 2 -15.04 -12.00 5.47
N GLU A 3 -16.11 -11.25 5.18
CA GLU A 3 -16.30 -10.65 3.86
C GLU A 3 -15.15 -9.70 3.58
N SER A 4 -14.49 -9.89 2.44
CA SER A 4 -13.41 -9.01 2.01
C SER A 4 -13.97 -7.63 1.62
N LEU A 5 -13.13 -6.60 1.65
CA LEU A 5 -13.49 -5.27 1.16
C LEU A 5 -14.06 -5.34 -0.28
N PHE A 6 -13.53 -6.25 -1.10
CA PHE A 6 -13.98 -6.50 -2.46
C PHE A 6 -15.40 -7.02 -2.53
N ASP A 7 -15.79 -7.94 -1.64
CA ASP A 7 -17.16 -8.50 -1.61
C ASP A 7 -18.22 -7.43 -1.32
N LYS A 8 -17.84 -6.37 -0.60
CA LYS A 8 -18.72 -5.23 -0.32
C LYS A 8 -18.81 -4.26 -1.49
N LEU A 9 -17.73 -4.05 -2.24
CA LEU A 9 -17.70 -3.18 -3.42
C LEU A 9 -18.31 -3.82 -4.67
N SER A 10 -18.34 -5.16 -4.75
CA SER A 10 -18.78 -5.90 -5.92
C SER A 10 -20.29 -6.11 -6.04
N GLN A 11 -21.12 -5.63 -5.10
CA GLN A 11 -22.56 -5.93 -5.06
C GLN A 11 -23.37 -5.41 -6.27
N SER A 12 -22.76 -4.62 -7.16
CA SER A 12 -23.36 -4.20 -8.44
C SER A 12 -22.45 -4.35 -9.66
N CYS A 13 -21.27 -4.95 -9.48
CA CYS A 13 -20.19 -4.93 -10.47
C CYS A 13 -19.88 -6.35 -10.94
N ILE A 14 -19.56 -6.49 -12.23
CA ILE A 14 -18.97 -7.71 -12.77
C ILE A 14 -17.70 -8.03 -11.96
N PRO A 15 -17.51 -9.25 -11.42
CA PRO A 15 -16.31 -9.61 -10.67
C PRO A 15 -15.03 -9.32 -11.46
N ALA A 16 -13.96 -8.91 -10.76
CA ALA A 16 -12.68 -8.55 -11.37
C ALA A 16 -12.14 -9.65 -12.30
N ASN A 17 -12.32 -10.92 -11.91
CA ASN A 17 -11.89 -12.10 -12.67
C ASN A 17 -12.68 -12.40 -13.96
N LYS A 18 -13.67 -11.58 -14.32
CA LYS A 18 -14.41 -11.68 -15.60
C LYS A 18 -13.97 -10.66 -16.64
N HIS A 19 -12.93 -9.89 -16.35
CA HIS A 19 -12.29 -8.98 -17.31
C HIS A 19 -10.99 -9.60 -17.82
N ASP A 20 -10.67 -9.39 -19.09
CA ASP A 20 -9.36 -9.80 -19.65
C ASP A 20 -8.21 -9.08 -18.93
N TYR A 21 -8.43 -7.84 -18.54
CA TYR A 21 -7.53 -7.02 -17.73
C TYR A 21 -8.33 -6.22 -16.71
N CYS A 22 -7.91 -6.26 -15.44
CA CYS A 22 -8.48 -5.45 -14.37
C CYS A 22 -7.37 -4.60 -13.74
N PHE A 23 -7.54 -3.28 -13.76
CA PHE A 23 -6.63 -2.34 -13.10
C PHE A 23 -7.34 -1.76 -11.89
N PHE A 24 -6.77 -1.97 -10.71
CA PHE A 24 -7.25 -1.38 -9.48
C PHE A 24 -6.19 -0.40 -8.97
N MET A 25 -6.55 0.88 -8.91
CA MET A 25 -5.64 1.96 -8.54
C MET A 25 -6.41 3.10 -7.87
N GLY A 26 -5.72 3.83 -7.00
CA GLY A 26 -6.29 4.96 -6.28
C GLY A 26 -5.51 5.21 -5.00
N ASP A 27 -6.05 6.08 -4.16
CA ASP A 27 -5.55 6.28 -2.80
C ASP A 27 -6.18 5.24 -1.87
N LEU A 28 -5.43 4.18 -1.61
CA LEU A 28 -5.89 3.07 -0.77
C LEU A 28 -5.92 3.44 0.73
N ASN A 29 -5.28 4.56 1.12
CA ASN A 29 -5.18 5.00 2.51
C ASN A 29 -4.71 3.89 3.47
N LEU A 30 -3.73 3.09 3.05
CA LEU A 30 -3.08 2.06 3.85
C LEU A 30 -1.77 2.65 4.42
N ASP A 31 -1.56 2.47 5.72
CA ASP A 31 -0.44 3.06 6.45
C ASP A 31 0.61 1.98 6.79
N MET A 32 1.68 2.35 7.49
CA MET A 32 2.63 1.41 8.04
C MET A 32 2.05 0.77 9.32
N ARG A 33 1.97 -0.57 9.35
CA ARG A 33 1.29 -1.33 10.43
C ARG A 33 2.00 -1.25 11.80
N MET A 34 3.20 -0.69 11.85
CA MET A 34 3.92 -0.37 13.07
C MET A 34 3.91 1.15 13.18
N GLU A 35 3.65 1.69 14.38
CA GLU A 35 3.80 3.12 14.72
C GLU A 35 5.26 3.56 14.60
N MET A 36 5.81 3.48 13.39
CA MET A 36 7.14 3.97 13.06
C MET A 36 7.09 5.48 13.17
N GLN A 37 8.00 6.02 13.96
CA GLN A 37 8.13 7.46 14.01
C GLN A 37 8.62 7.95 12.66
N ARG A 38 8.06 9.08 12.20
CA ARG A 38 8.48 9.77 10.99
C ARG A 38 10.00 9.85 10.84
N LYS A 39 10.71 10.16 11.93
CA LYS A 39 12.18 10.28 11.96
C LYS A 39 12.90 8.98 11.59
N ASP A 40 12.33 7.82 11.97
CA ASP A 40 12.91 6.52 11.65
C ASP A 40 12.71 6.16 10.18
N ILE A 41 11.56 6.56 9.63
CA ILE A 41 11.22 6.38 8.22
C ILE A 41 12.11 7.26 7.34
N GLU A 42 12.21 8.56 7.65
CA GLU A 42 13.09 9.50 6.96
C GLU A 42 14.55 9.01 6.98
N ARG A 43 15.03 8.54 8.15
CA ARG A 43 16.37 7.95 8.27
C ARG A 43 16.52 6.69 7.43
N GLY A 44 15.50 5.83 7.38
CA GLY A 44 15.47 4.64 6.54
C GLY A 44 15.60 4.97 5.05
N LEU A 45 14.86 5.98 4.59
CA LEU A 45 14.91 6.47 3.21
C LEU A 45 16.29 7.05 2.87
N LEU A 46 16.84 7.92 3.73
CA LEU A 46 18.18 8.48 3.56
C LEU A 46 19.28 7.42 3.50
N CYS A 47 19.11 6.31 4.22
CA CYS A 47 20.04 5.17 4.21
C CYS A 47 19.78 4.16 3.08
N GLY A 48 18.85 4.41 2.16
CA GLY A 48 18.51 3.49 1.08
C GLY A 48 17.85 2.19 1.54
N LYS A 49 17.21 2.19 2.73
CA LYS A 49 16.59 1.01 3.34
C LYS A 49 15.11 0.85 2.95
N LEU A 50 14.76 1.19 1.72
CA LEU A 50 13.36 1.16 1.23
C LEU A 50 12.73 -0.23 1.37
N GLU A 51 13.42 -1.29 0.96
CA GLU A 51 12.94 -2.68 1.09
C GLU A 51 12.55 -3.05 2.52
N ARG A 52 13.33 -2.57 3.50
CA ARG A 52 13.01 -2.78 4.91
C ARG A 52 11.78 -1.98 5.33
N LEU A 53 11.61 -0.77 4.83
CA LEU A 53 10.41 0.03 5.12
C LEU A 53 9.16 -0.62 4.53
N LEU A 54 9.24 -1.13 3.29
CA LEU A 54 8.15 -1.85 2.61
C LEU A 54 7.72 -3.14 3.33
N SER A 55 8.58 -3.73 4.17
CA SER A 55 8.17 -4.88 5.01
C SER A 55 7.15 -4.52 6.10
N PHE A 56 6.96 -3.22 6.38
CA PHE A 56 5.97 -2.71 7.33
C PHE A 56 4.75 -2.08 6.65
N ASP A 57 4.70 -2.10 5.33
CA ASP A 57 3.57 -1.63 4.54
C ASP A 57 2.36 -2.56 4.71
N GLU A 58 1.21 -1.99 5.07
CA GLU A 58 0.00 -2.76 5.36
C GLU A 58 -0.53 -3.50 4.13
N LEU A 59 -0.45 -2.91 2.92
CA LEU A 59 -0.86 -3.58 1.68
C LEU A 59 -0.03 -4.85 1.44
N ASN A 60 1.29 -4.74 1.52
CA ASN A 60 2.19 -5.88 1.34
C ASN A 60 1.93 -6.98 2.38
N MET A 61 1.61 -6.61 3.62
CA MET A 61 1.29 -7.57 4.68
C MET A 61 -0.06 -8.26 4.47
N GLU A 62 -1.11 -7.52 4.08
CA GLU A 62 -2.43 -8.09 3.81
C GLU A 62 -2.38 -9.02 2.58
N ARG A 63 -1.63 -8.64 1.54
CA ARG A 63 -1.35 -9.51 0.38
C ARG A 63 -0.58 -10.77 0.77
N TYR A 64 0.44 -10.64 1.62
CA TYR A 64 1.21 -11.79 2.10
C TYR A 64 0.36 -12.75 2.95
N GLN A 65 -0.61 -12.22 3.70
CA GLN A 65 -1.51 -13.01 4.56
C GLN A 65 -2.69 -13.64 3.81
N GLY A 66 -2.89 -13.33 2.53
CA GLY A 66 -4.10 -13.75 1.79
C GLY A 66 -5.37 -13.03 2.27
N GLY A 67 -5.22 -11.84 2.86
CA GLY A 67 -6.32 -11.07 3.44
C GLY A 67 -7.06 -10.22 2.40
N SER A 68 -6.35 -9.77 1.36
CA SER A 68 -6.87 -8.92 0.28
C SER A 68 -5.90 -8.83 -0.90
N PHE A 69 -6.42 -8.55 -2.11
CA PHE A 69 -5.64 -8.33 -3.35
C PHE A 69 -4.87 -9.55 -3.90
N ASP A 70 -5.24 -10.78 -3.52
CA ASP A 70 -4.56 -12.01 -3.93
C ASP A 70 -4.49 -12.23 -5.45
N GLU A 71 -5.48 -11.74 -6.20
CA GLU A 71 -5.54 -11.85 -7.66
C GLU A 71 -4.85 -10.67 -8.40
N PHE A 72 -4.27 -9.72 -7.67
CA PHE A 72 -3.63 -8.54 -8.24
C PHE A 72 -2.11 -8.58 -8.14
N GLU A 73 -1.46 -8.17 -9.21
CA GLU A 73 -0.02 -7.92 -9.27
C GLU A 73 0.27 -6.44 -9.09
N GLU A 74 1.34 -6.13 -8.35
CA GLU A 74 1.83 -4.77 -8.17
C GLU A 74 3.33 -4.76 -8.49
N MET A 75 3.75 -3.76 -9.27
CA MET A 75 5.16 -3.59 -9.60
C MET A 75 5.96 -3.20 -8.34
N ARG A 76 7.20 -3.70 -8.23
CA ARG A 76 8.10 -3.35 -7.13
C ARG A 76 8.22 -1.83 -6.97
N ILE A 77 7.96 -1.36 -5.75
CA ILE A 77 8.08 0.06 -5.39
C ILE A 77 9.57 0.42 -5.28
N THR A 78 10.04 1.29 -6.19
CA THR A 78 11.42 1.82 -6.21
C THR A 78 11.48 3.33 -5.97
N TRP A 79 10.39 3.91 -5.50
CA TRP A 79 10.21 5.35 -5.34
C TRP A 79 9.86 5.66 -3.88
N CYS A 80 10.09 6.92 -3.49
CA CYS A 80 9.79 7.37 -2.14
C CYS A 80 8.26 7.50 -1.93
N PRO A 81 7.78 7.39 -0.69
CA PRO A 81 6.36 7.46 -0.36
C PRO A 81 5.60 8.67 -0.92
N SER A 82 4.32 8.50 -1.23
CA SER A 82 3.45 9.55 -1.82
C SER A 82 2.64 10.38 -0.82
N TYR A 83 2.65 10.06 0.47
CA TYR A 83 1.85 10.77 1.47
C TYR A 83 2.46 10.62 2.85
N ARG A 84 2.47 11.63 3.73
CA ARG A 84 2.02 13.03 3.58
C ARG A 84 3.19 14.00 3.37
N PHE A 85 3.12 14.84 2.35
CA PHE A 85 4.11 15.90 2.16
C PHE A 85 3.89 17.08 3.12
N ASN A 86 4.97 17.60 3.73
CA ASN A 86 4.94 18.91 4.36
C ASN A 86 5.02 19.98 3.26
N SER A 87 4.14 20.97 3.28
CA SER A 87 4.10 22.02 2.23
C SER A 87 5.31 22.96 2.23
N GLN A 88 6.15 22.91 3.26
CA GLN A 88 7.33 23.76 3.42
C GLN A 88 8.65 23.07 3.05
N ASP A 89 8.67 21.74 3.02
CA ASP A 89 9.85 20.94 2.69
C ASP A 89 9.41 19.86 1.71
N ALA A 90 10.05 19.77 0.54
CA ALA A 90 9.90 18.64 -0.40
C ALA A 90 10.44 17.31 0.17
N THR A 91 10.51 17.19 1.51
CA THR A 91 10.86 16.00 2.25
C THR A 91 9.60 15.16 2.41
N ILE A 92 9.60 14.04 1.70
CA ILE A 92 8.56 13.02 1.75
C ILE A 92 8.44 12.49 3.17
N CYS A 93 7.27 12.66 3.80
CA CYS A 93 6.93 11.95 5.02
C CYS A 93 6.05 10.75 4.63
N MET A 94 6.20 9.60 5.28
CA MET A 94 5.14 8.59 5.34
C MET A 94 4.18 8.93 6.47
N VAL A 95 2.89 8.83 6.18
CA VAL A 95 1.76 8.50 7.08
C VAL A 95 0.73 7.75 6.21
#